data_AF-A0A845LQ68-F1
#
_entry.id   AF-A0A845LQ68-F1
#
_cell.length_a   1.000
_cell.length_b   1.000
_cell.length_c   1.000
_cell.angle_alpha   90.00
_cell.angle_beta   90.00
_cell.angle_gamma   90.00
#
_symmetry.space_group_name_H-M   'P 1'
#
loop_
_entity.id
_entity.type
_entity.pdbx_description
1 polymer ?
#
loop_
_entity_poly.entity_id
_entity_poly.type
_entity_poly.pdbx_seq_one_letter_code
_entity_poly.pdbx_strand_id
1 'polypeptide(L)' 'MKSEWKVSSNFINDKKIYCAYRNIDTAEIDHSGNREYHGEWTDNRDEVRLRVEKLNLESEK' A
#
# COMPACT_ATOMS: atom_id res chain seq x y z
N MET A 1 -7.82 -6.87 -12.52
CA MET A 1 -8.59 -5.87 -11.71
C MET A 1 -7.69 -5.44 -10.57
N LYS A 2 -7.66 -4.15 -10.22
CA LYS A 2 -6.81 -3.69 -9.10
C LYS A 2 -7.43 -4.06 -7.76
N SER A 3 -6.62 -4.43 -6.78
CA SER A 3 -7.11 -4.70 -5.43
C SER A 3 -7.43 -3.40 -4.68
N GLU A 4 -8.09 -3.54 -3.54
CA GLU A 4 -8.08 -2.51 -2.50
C GLU A 4 -6.63 -2.14 -2.11
N TRP A 5 -6.45 -0.89 -1.70
CA TRP A 5 -5.23 -0.41 -1.06
C TRP A 5 -5.10 -0.98 0.34
N LYS A 6 -3.85 -1.30 0.72
CA LYS A 6 -3.45 -1.90 1.99
C LYS A 6 -2.17 -1.24 2.50
N VAL A 7 -1.88 -1.44 3.79
CA VAL A 7 -0.62 -0.98 4.39
C VAL A 7 0.45 -2.04 4.20
N SER A 8 1.53 -1.69 3.52
CA SER A 8 2.77 -2.47 3.48
C SER A 8 3.69 -2.05 4.61
N SER A 9 4.56 -2.96 5.06
CA SER A 9 5.63 -2.63 6.00
C SER A 9 6.94 -3.26 5.58
N ASN A 10 8.03 -2.54 5.79
CA ASN A 10 9.38 -3.05 5.60
C ASN A 10 10.27 -2.64 6.77
N PHE A 11 11.36 -3.37 7.01
CA PHE A 11 12.39 -2.97 7.97
C PHE A 11 13.60 -2.44 7.20
N ILE A 12 14.01 -1.20 7.50
CA ILE A 12 15.23 -0.58 6.97
C ILE A 12 16.02 0.00 8.14
N ASN A 13 17.28 -0.43 8.31
CA ASN A 13 18.15 -0.01 9.42
C ASN A 13 17.45 -0.12 10.79
N ASP A 14 16.86 -1.29 11.07
CA ASP A 14 16.11 -1.59 12.31
C ASP A 14 14.86 -0.73 12.56
N LYS A 15 14.50 0.15 11.62
CA LYS A 15 13.27 0.94 11.68
C LYS A 15 12.19 0.29 10.81
N LYS A 16 11.00 0.16 11.37
CA LYS A 16 9.82 -0.28 10.64
C LYS A 16 9.19 0.91 9.91
N ILE A 17 9.17 0.83 8.60
CA ILE A 17 8.58 1.84 7.71
C ILE A 17 7.35 1.25 7.00
N TYR A 18 6.47 2.12 6.56
CA TYR A 18 5.16 1.79 6.00
C TYR A 18 4.91 2.57 4.71
N CYS A 19 4.14 1.97 3.80
CA CYS A 19 3.66 2.64 2.60
C CYS A 19 2.33 2.00 2.14
N ALA A 20 1.49 2.76 1.43
CA ALA A 20 0.26 2.22 0.85
C ALA A 20 0.61 1.40 -0.40
N TYR A 21 0.04 0.21 -0.54
CA TYR A 21 0.22 -0.63 -1.73
C TYR A 21 -1.08 -1.30 -2.15
N ARG A 22 -1.16 -1.73 -3.40
CA ARG A 22 -2.21 -2.65 -3.88
C ARG A 22 -1.67 -3.54 -4.99
N ASN A 23 -2.38 -4.64 -5.27
CA ASN A 23 -2.08 -5.46 -6.44
C ASN A 23 -2.67 -4.81 -7.70
N ILE A 24 -1.89 -4.81 -8.77
CA ILE A 24 -2.28 -4.25 -10.07
C ILE A 24 -3.30 -5.19 -10.73
N ASP A 25 -3.06 -6.49 -10.65
CA ASP A 25 -4.01 -7.53 -11.05
C ASP A 25 -4.22 -8.57 -9.95
N THR A 26 -5.46 -8.68 -9.46
CA THR A 26 -5.90 -9.69 -8.49
C THR A 26 -5.96 -11.10 -9.06
N ALA A 27 -5.89 -11.27 -10.39
CA ALA A 27 -5.83 -12.58 -11.03
C ALA A 27 -4.39 -13.15 -11.09
N GLU A 28 -3.38 -12.30 -10.96
CA GLU A 28 -1.98 -12.71 -10.93
C GLU A 28 -1.49 -12.99 -9.51
N ILE A 29 -0.40 -13.75 -9.39
CA ILE A 29 0.22 -14.03 -8.11
C ILE A 29 0.75 -12.75 -7.46
N ASP A 30 0.80 -12.71 -6.14
CA ASP A 30 1.31 -11.55 -5.42
C ASP A 30 2.86 -11.54 -5.41
N HIS A 31 3.45 -10.68 -6.24
CA HIS A 31 4.89 -10.42 -6.29
C HIS A 31 5.17 -8.93 -6.53
N SER A 32 6.42 -8.50 -6.35
CA SER A 32 6.81 -7.09 -6.44
C SER A 32 6.46 -6.41 -7.77
N GLY A 33 6.48 -7.16 -8.88
CA GLY A 33 6.08 -6.68 -10.21
C GLY A 33 4.58 -6.50 -10.39
N ASN A 34 3.75 -7.11 -9.54
CA ASN A 34 2.30 -6.97 -9.52
C ASN A 34 1.82 -6.04 -8.39
N ARG A 35 2.71 -5.22 -7.81
CA ARG A 35 2.36 -4.24 -6.77
C ARG A 35 2.60 -2.82 -7.24
N GLU A 36 1.67 -1.92 -6.97
CA GLU A 36 1.90 -0.48 -7.03
C GLU A 36 1.87 0.12 -5.62
N TYR A 37 2.61 1.21 -5.42
CA TYR A 37 2.74 1.91 -4.15
C TYR A 37 2.28 3.37 -4.30
N HIS A 38 1.77 3.95 -3.21
CA HIS A 38 1.30 5.33 -3.21
C HIS A 38 1.87 6.16 -2.05
N GLY A 39 2.61 7.21 -2.43
CA GLY A 39 3.30 8.12 -1.53
C GLY A 39 4.63 7.58 -1.01
N GLU A 40 5.27 8.35 -0.15
CA GLU A 40 6.59 8.01 0.40
C GLU A 40 6.47 6.96 1.52
N TRP A 41 7.57 6.23 1.72
CA TRP A 41 7.75 5.38 2.88
C TRP A 41 7.99 6.23 4.12
N THR A 42 7.24 5.97 5.18
CA THR A 42 7.28 6.73 6.44
C THR A 42 7.27 5.79 7.63
N ASP A 43 7.81 6.19 8.77
CA ASP A 43 7.70 5.46 10.03
C ASP A 43 6.34 5.67 10.73
N ASN A 44 5.51 6.58 10.20
CA ASN A 44 4.16 6.83 10.71
C ASN A 44 3.10 5.91 10.07
N ARG A 45 2.74 4.83 10.78
CA ARG A 45 1.72 3.88 10.31
C ARG A 45 0.32 4.50 10.18
N ASP A 46 -0.06 5.39 11.09
CA ASP A 46 -1.41 5.97 11.10
C ASP A 46 -1.63 6.90 9.90
N GLU A 47 -0.60 7.64 9.50
CA GLU A 47 -0.61 8.44 8.27
C GLU A 47 -0.89 7.56 7.04
N VAL A 48 -0.21 6.42 6.93
CA VAL A 48 -0.40 5.48 5.81
C VAL A 48 -1.78 4.84 5.86
N ARG A 49 -2.31 4.53 7.05
CA ARG A 49 -3.68 4.01 7.18
C ARG A 49 -4.71 5.02 6.66
N LEU A 50 -4.63 6.28 7.08
CA LEU A 50 -5.55 7.34 6.61
C LEU A 50 -5.47 7.53 5.09
N ARG A 51 -4.26 7.40 4.51
CA ARG A 51 -4.06 7.43 3.06
C ARG A 51 -4.74 6.25 2.38
N VAL A 52 -4.58 5.04 2.89
CA VAL A 52 -5.23 3.82 2.37
C VAL A 52 -6.76 3.96 2.39
N GLU A 53 -7.33 4.42 3.51
CA GLU A 53 -8.77 4.64 3.65
C GLU A 53 -9.28 5.63 2.60
N LYS A 54 -8.60 6.77 2.44
CA LYS A 54 -8.94 7.76 1.42
C LYS A 54 -8.88 7.18 0.00
N LEU A 55 -7.80 6.46 -0.33
CA LEU A 55 -7.62 5.88 -1.67
C LEU A 55 -8.67 4.82 -2.01
N ASN A 56 -9.11 4.04 -1.01
CA ASN A 56 -10.19 3.07 -1.20
C ASN A 56 -11.53 3.77 -1.43
N LEU A 57 -11.86 4.78 -0.62
CA LEU A 57 -13.08 5.59 -0.80
C LEU A 57 -13.14 6.29 -2.17
N GLU A 58 -11.99 6.70 -2.71
CA GLU A 58 -11.89 7.31 -4.04
C GLU A 58 -11.96 6.27 -5.18
N SER A 59 -11.53 5.02 -4.93
CA SER A 59 -11.56 3.95 -5.94
C SER A 59 -12.92 3.27 -6.08
N GLU A 60 -13.81 3.43 -5.11
CA GLU A 60 -15.18 2.89 -5.10
C GLU A 60 -16.23 3.81 -5.77
N LYS A 61 -15.82 4.99 -6.25
CA LYS A 61 -16.66 5.94 -6.99
C LYS A 61 -16.53 5.77 -8.50
#